data_AF-A0A3L8S5G9-F1
#
_entry.id   AF-A0A3L8S5G9-F1
#
_cell.length_a   1.000
_cell.length_b   1.000
_cell.length_c   1.000
_cell.angle_alpha   90.00
_cell.angle_beta   90.00
_cell.angle_gamma   90.00
#
_symmetry.space_group_name_H-M   'P 1'
#
loop_
_entity.id
_entity.type
_entity.pdbx_description
1 polymer ?
#
loop_
_entity_poly.entity_id
_entity_poly.type
_entity_poly.pdbx_seq_one_letter_code
_entity_poly.pdbx_strand_id
1 'polypeptide(L)'
;MDLHEYPKTKAYAVLRGCAVVLQPLRRLCERLRQNKDVQKNSIVLLQGGEETQRYCTDTGIVFRQLWSCTFSACQKEDGIHPPEFFKNKYAVDEAHYVTERGVNTDSGNVSKEASFEGISQFNVNNTILHPEIAECRVIKTDMELEVLRYTNKISSEAHKEVMKAVKVGMKEYELE
;
A
#
# COMPACT_ATOMS: atom_id res chain seq x y z
N MET A 1 -21.51 13.70 -28.46
CA MET A 1 -20.21 14.10 -27.89
C MET A 1 -19.87 13.05 -26.85
N ASP A 2 -19.28 11.96 -27.32
CA ASP A 2 -18.89 10.83 -26.50
C ASP A 2 -17.77 11.26 -25.55
N LEU A 3 -18.03 11.16 -24.25
CA LEU A 3 -17.01 11.26 -23.22
C LEU A 3 -16.12 10.02 -23.37
N HIS A 4 -15.00 10.18 -24.07
CA HIS A 4 -13.88 9.25 -24.00
C HIS A 4 -13.46 9.15 -22.53
N GLU A 5 -13.92 8.10 -21.86
CA GLU A 5 -13.50 7.72 -20.52
C GLU A 5 -12.04 7.27 -20.62
N TYR A 6 -11.12 8.14 -20.20
CA TYR A 6 -9.70 7.79 -20.11
C TYR A 6 -9.55 6.55 -19.21
N PRO A 7 -8.81 5.51 -19.64
CA PRO A 7 -8.66 4.31 -18.84
C PRO A 7 -7.91 4.66 -17.56
N LYS A 8 -8.61 4.61 -16.42
CA LYS A 8 -8.00 4.73 -15.10
C LYS A 8 -7.05 3.56 -14.91
N THR A 9 -5.75 3.81 -15.06
CA THR A 9 -4.69 2.81 -14.85
C THR A 9 -4.68 2.36 -13.39
N LYS A 10 -5.13 1.13 -13.14
CA LYS A 10 -4.98 0.45 -11.85
C LYS A 10 -3.55 -0.09 -11.74
N ALA A 11 -2.83 0.27 -10.67
CA ALA A 11 -1.51 -0.28 -10.39
C ALA A 11 -1.64 -1.57 -9.57
N TYR A 12 -1.10 -2.67 -10.10
CA TYR A 12 -1.02 -3.97 -9.43
C TYR A 12 0.43 -4.20 -8.97
N ALA A 13 0.63 -4.49 -7.69
CA ALA A 13 1.97 -4.74 -7.17
C ALA A 13 2.42 -6.17 -7.49
N VAL A 14 3.48 -6.33 -8.29
CA VAL A 14 4.27 -7.55 -8.30
C VAL A 14 5.74 -7.27 -8.00
N LEU A 15 6.32 -8.18 -7.22
CA LEU A 15 7.46 -7.96 -6.34
C LEU A 15 8.79 -7.77 -7.07
N ARG A 16 9.22 -6.52 -7.32
CA ARG A 16 10.66 -6.17 -7.38
C ARG A 16 10.93 -4.72 -6.98
N GLY A 17 12.03 -4.55 -6.22
CA GLY A 17 12.79 -3.29 -6.13
C GLY A 17 12.60 -2.51 -4.82
N CYS A 18 13.63 -2.57 -3.98
CA CYS A 18 14.01 -1.70 -2.85
C CYS A 18 14.27 -2.52 -1.57
N ALA A 19 15.50 -2.53 -1.05
CA ALA A 19 15.90 -3.34 0.10
C ALA A 19 15.05 -3.07 1.36
N VAL A 20 14.68 -1.80 1.58
CA VAL A 20 13.83 -1.34 2.68
C VAL A 20 12.44 -2.00 2.64
N VAL A 21 11.91 -2.23 1.43
CA VAL A 21 10.57 -2.81 1.20
C VAL A 21 10.63 -4.35 1.12
N LEU A 22 11.79 -4.91 0.79
CA LEU A 22 11.97 -6.36 0.63
C LEU A 22 11.99 -7.11 1.97
N GLN A 23 12.56 -6.54 3.03
CA GLN A 23 12.66 -7.25 4.32
C GLN A 23 11.30 -7.51 4.97
N PRO A 24 10.42 -6.51 5.10
CA PRO A 24 9.13 -6.75 5.72
C PRO A 24 8.24 -7.68 4.89
N LEU A 25 8.42 -7.66 3.57
CA LEU A 25 7.69 -8.55 2.67
C LEU A 25 8.13 -10.01 2.78
N ARG A 26 9.44 -10.26 2.97
CA ARG A 26 9.94 -11.61 3.29
C ARG A 26 9.32 -12.14 4.58
N ARG A 27 9.25 -11.31 5.61
CA ARG A 27 8.61 -11.66 6.89
C ARG A 27 7.12 -11.97 6.74
N LEU A 28 6.41 -11.19 5.93
CA LEU A 28 5.01 -11.47 5.60
C LEU A 28 4.86 -12.83 4.91
N CYS A 29 5.70 -13.13 3.91
CA CYS A 29 5.69 -14.43 3.23
C CYS A 29 6.01 -15.59 4.18
N GLU A 30 6.97 -15.41 5.10
CA GLU A 30 7.32 -16.41 6.11
C GLU A 30 6.15 -16.69 7.06
N ARG A 31 5.45 -15.66 7.53
CA ARG A 31 4.26 -15.81 8.37
C ARG A 31 3.11 -16.49 7.64
N LEU A 32 2.83 -16.06 6.40
CA LEU A 32 1.78 -16.68 5.58
C LEU A 32 2.06 -18.17 5.31
N ARG A 33 3.33 -18.56 5.15
CA ARG A 33 3.72 -19.97 5.01
C ARG A 33 3.56 -20.79 6.29
N GLN A 34 3.64 -20.16 7.46
CA GLN A 34 3.44 -20.82 8.76
C GLN A 34 1.95 -20.97 9.10
N ASN A 35 1.09 -20.14 8.52
CA ASN A 35 -0.35 -20.19 8.75
C ASN A 35 -0.98 -21.38 8.02
N LYS A 36 -1.74 -22.21 8.75
CA LYS A 36 -2.37 -23.43 8.23
C LYS A 36 -3.59 -23.15 7.35
N ASP A 37 -4.17 -21.96 7.47
CA ASP A 37 -5.35 -21.54 6.71
C ASP A 37 -4.99 -21.10 5.28
N VAL A 38 -3.70 -20.94 4.99
CA VAL A 38 -3.20 -20.55 3.67
C VAL A 38 -2.96 -21.78 2.80
N GLN A 39 -3.62 -21.83 1.64
CA GLN A 39 -3.43 -22.90 0.67
C GLN A 39 -2.05 -22.79 -0.01
N LYS A 40 -1.45 -23.93 -0.35
CA LYS A 40 -0.21 -23.95 -1.13
C LYS A 40 -0.47 -23.25 -2.48
N ASN A 41 0.54 -22.52 -2.99
CA ASN A 41 0.46 -21.70 -4.21
C ASN A 41 -0.40 -20.42 -4.13
N SER A 42 -0.77 -19.94 -2.93
CA SER A 42 -1.47 -18.66 -2.78
C SER A 42 -0.66 -17.45 -3.27
N ILE A 43 -1.34 -16.44 -3.84
CA ILE A 43 -0.76 -15.19 -4.34
C ILE A 43 -1.32 -13.98 -3.58
N VAL A 44 -0.45 -13.20 -2.96
CA VAL A 44 -0.87 -11.95 -2.32
C VAL A 44 -1.10 -10.88 -3.39
N LEU A 45 -2.27 -10.23 -3.37
CA LEU A 45 -2.60 -9.14 -4.30
C LEU A 45 -2.98 -7.88 -3.54
N LEU A 46 -2.28 -6.81 -3.87
CA LEU A 46 -2.51 -5.48 -3.34
C LEU A 46 -2.73 -4.51 -4.51
N GLN A 47 -3.79 -3.71 -4.41
CA GLN A 47 -4.09 -2.65 -5.38
C GLN A 47 -3.53 -1.33 -4.85
N GLY A 48 -2.67 -0.69 -5.66
CA GLY A 48 -2.12 0.62 -5.36
C GLY A 48 -3.18 1.72 -5.28
N GLY A 49 -2.78 2.87 -4.76
CA GLY A 49 -3.62 4.06 -4.83
C GLY A 49 -3.78 4.54 -6.28
N GLU A 50 -4.88 5.22 -6.55
CA GLU A 50 -5.14 5.91 -7.82
C GLU A 50 -5.01 7.42 -7.60
N GLU A 51 -4.56 8.15 -8.62
CA GLU A 51 -4.55 9.61 -8.59
C GLU A 51 -5.98 10.15 -8.64
N THR A 52 -6.26 11.17 -7.84
CA THR A 52 -7.60 11.74 -7.69
C THR A 52 -7.60 13.23 -8.00
N GLN A 53 -8.73 13.71 -8.51
CA GLN A 53 -8.97 15.15 -8.69
C GLN A 53 -9.85 15.71 -7.58
N ARG A 54 -9.79 17.03 -7.39
CA ARG A 54 -10.68 17.74 -6.47
C ARG A 54 -12.08 17.86 -7.07
N TYR A 55 -13.01 17.08 -6.53
CA TYR A 55 -14.41 17.07 -6.96
C TYR A 55 -14.54 16.80 -8.47
N CYS A 56 -15.20 17.70 -9.21
CA CYS A 56 -15.35 17.68 -10.66
C CYS A 56 -14.37 18.62 -11.38
N THR A 57 -13.37 19.17 -10.69
CA THR A 57 -12.34 20.02 -11.31
C THR A 57 -11.18 19.18 -11.84
N ASP A 58 -10.42 19.74 -12.78
CA ASP A 58 -9.17 19.18 -13.28
C ASP A 58 -7.98 19.38 -12.32
N THR A 59 -8.21 19.96 -11.14
CA THR A 59 -7.16 20.17 -10.14
C THR A 59 -6.80 18.84 -9.48
N GLY A 60 -5.65 18.29 -9.84
CA GLY A 60 -5.09 17.07 -9.24
C GLY A 60 -4.75 17.24 -7.76
N ILE A 61 -4.95 16.17 -6.98
CA ILE A 61 -4.49 16.07 -5.59
C ILE A 61 -3.11 15.41 -5.60
N VAL A 62 -2.16 15.95 -4.83
CA VAL A 62 -0.82 15.36 -4.70
C VAL A 62 -0.95 13.90 -4.25
N PHE A 63 -0.54 12.99 -5.12
CA PHE A 63 -0.66 11.56 -4.89
C PHE A 63 0.22 11.12 -3.71
N ARG A 64 -0.39 10.42 -2.75
CA ARG A 64 0.30 9.69 -1.69
C ARG A 64 -0.15 8.24 -1.72
N GLN A 65 0.80 7.33 -1.77
CA GLN A 65 0.56 5.90 -1.83
C GLN A 65 -0.22 5.43 -0.59
N LEU A 66 -1.13 4.46 -0.77
CA LEU A 66 -1.82 3.79 0.34
C LEU A 66 -0.83 3.05 1.22
N TRP A 67 -1.04 3.11 2.53
CA TRP A 67 -0.10 2.59 3.53
C TRP A 67 0.25 1.11 3.34
N SER A 68 -0.70 0.28 2.90
CA SER A 68 -0.47 -1.15 2.69
C SER A 68 0.37 -1.44 1.45
N CYS A 69 0.27 -0.56 0.44
CA CYS A 69 1.06 -0.62 -0.78
C CYS A 69 2.41 0.10 -0.67
N THR A 70 2.63 0.99 0.30
CA THR A 70 3.97 1.55 0.57
C THR A 70 4.95 0.46 1.01
N PHE A 71 4.41 -0.61 1.61
CA PHE A 71 5.18 -1.72 2.16
C PHE A 71 5.46 -2.86 1.18
N SER A 72 4.84 -2.81 0.00
CA SER A 72 4.99 -3.81 -1.05
C SER A 72 5.36 -3.07 -2.32
N ALA A 73 6.53 -3.35 -2.92
CA ALA A 73 7.00 -2.60 -4.08
C ALA A 73 5.92 -2.56 -5.17
N CYS A 74 5.38 -1.37 -5.42
CA CYS A 74 4.33 -1.16 -6.40
C CYS A 74 5.00 -0.93 -7.75
N GLN A 75 4.97 -1.93 -8.62
CA GLN A 75 5.26 -1.71 -10.03
C GLN A 75 4.06 -1.02 -10.67
N LYS A 76 4.33 0.08 -11.36
CA LYS A 76 3.37 0.71 -12.28
C LYS A 76 3.41 -0.16 -13.55
N GLU A 77 2.62 -1.23 -13.60
CA GLU A 77 2.42 -1.96 -14.86
C GLU A 77 1.22 -1.35 -15.59
N ASP A 78 1.46 -0.92 -16.83
CA ASP A 78 0.46 -0.31 -17.69
C ASP A 78 -0.47 -1.40 -18.25
N GLY A 79 -1.62 -1.59 -17.60
CA GLY A 79 -2.73 -2.39 -18.13
C GLY A 79 -3.17 -3.57 -17.26
N ILE A 80 -4.42 -3.96 -17.43
CA ILE A 80 -5.00 -5.17 -16.82
C ILE A 80 -4.52 -6.35 -17.66
N HIS A 81 -3.61 -7.16 -17.12
CA HIS A 81 -3.15 -8.37 -17.81
C HIS A 81 -4.09 -9.56 -17.53
N PRO A 82 -4.29 -10.47 -18.50
CA PRO A 82 -5.13 -11.65 -18.32
C PRO A 82 -4.52 -12.63 -17.29
N PRO A 83 -5.35 -13.49 -16.66
CA PRO A 83 -4.91 -14.53 -15.72
C PRO A 83 -3.68 -15.33 -16.16
N GLU A 84 -3.63 -15.68 -17.44
CA GLU A 84 -2.56 -16.48 -18.05
C GLU A 84 -1.20 -15.77 -18.06
N PHE A 85 -1.19 -14.43 -18.13
CA PHE A 85 0.03 -13.65 -18.03
C PHE A 85 0.68 -13.85 -16.66
N PHE A 86 -0.11 -13.85 -15.59
CA PHE A 86 0.40 -14.06 -14.24
C PHE A 86 0.80 -15.52 -14.01
N LYS A 87 0.05 -16.48 -14.55
CA LYS A 87 0.42 -17.91 -14.50
C LYS A 87 1.76 -18.17 -15.19
N ASN A 88 1.99 -17.59 -16.37
CA ASN A 88 3.21 -17.78 -17.15
C ASN A 88 4.42 -16.98 -16.62
N LYS A 89 4.19 -15.74 -16.16
CA LYS A 89 5.26 -14.86 -15.64
C LYS A 89 5.75 -15.29 -14.26
N TYR A 90 4.86 -15.86 -13.43
CA TYR A 90 5.16 -16.24 -12.05
C TYR A 90 5.14 -17.75 -11.79
N ALA A 91 4.87 -18.57 -12.80
CA ALA A 91 4.85 -20.04 -12.72
C ALA A 91 4.00 -20.56 -11.56
N VAL A 92 2.73 -20.15 -11.50
CA VAL A 92 1.78 -20.54 -10.44
C VAL A 92 0.57 -21.24 -11.05
N ASP A 93 0.30 -22.47 -10.63
CA ASP A 93 -0.78 -23.31 -11.17
C ASP A 93 -2.18 -22.86 -10.71
N GLU A 94 -2.28 -22.30 -9.50
CA GLU A 94 -3.51 -21.84 -8.86
C GLU A 94 -3.21 -20.56 -8.06
N ALA A 95 -3.91 -19.46 -8.35
CA ALA A 95 -3.66 -18.17 -7.72
C ALA A 95 -4.78 -17.85 -6.71
N HIS A 96 -4.50 -18.04 -5.42
CA HIS A 96 -5.42 -17.57 -4.37
C HIS A 96 -5.12 -16.12 -4.06
N TYR A 97 -6.00 -15.23 -4.50
CA TYR A 97 -5.87 -13.81 -4.22
C TYR A 97 -6.21 -13.55 -2.77
N VAL A 98 -5.24 -13.13 -1.98
CA VAL A 98 -5.53 -12.62 -0.64
C VAL A 98 -5.66 -11.10 -0.73
N THR A 99 -6.89 -10.61 -0.52
CA THR A 99 -7.18 -9.17 -0.54
C THR A 99 -7.24 -8.63 0.88
N GLU A 100 -6.81 -7.39 1.05
CA GLU A 100 -6.83 -6.75 2.35
C GLU A 100 -8.22 -6.17 2.64
N ARG A 101 -9.04 -6.94 3.35
CA ARG A 101 -10.23 -6.40 4.03
C ARG A 101 -10.05 -6.47 5.52
N GLY A 102 -9.98 -5.30 6.14
CA GLY A 102 -10.05 -5.21 7.59
C GLY A 102 -10.42 -3.83 8.05
N VAL A 103 -10.88 -3.77 9.29
CA VAL A 103 -11.30 -2.53 9.95
C VAL A 103 -10.07 -1.90 10.58
N ASN A 104 -9.79 -0.65 10.19
CA ASN A 104 -8.83 0.16 10.91
C ASN A 104 -9.47 0.59 12.24
N THR A 105 -8.86 0.20 13.36
CA THR A 105 -9.41 0.41 14.70
C THR A 105 -9.49 1.88 15.13
N ASP A 106 -8.69 2.75 14.54
CA ASP A 106 -8.67 4.19 14.88
C ASP A 106 -9.77 4.96 14.14
N SER A 107 -9.97 4.67 12.85
CA SER A 107 -10.92 5.39 11.97
C SER A 107 -12.27 4.69 11.80
N GLY A 108 -12.36 3.40 12.12
CA GLY A 108 -13.52 2.56 11.83
C GLY A 108 -13.70 2.23 10.33
N ASN A 109 -12.84 2.77 9.46
CA ASN A 109 -12.92 2.54 8.03
C ASN A 109 -12.43 1.14 7.64
N VAL A 110 -13.06 0.57 6.62
CA VAL A 110 -12.69 -0.74 6.07
C VAL A 110 -11.72 -0.55 4.91
N SER A 111 -10.59 -1.27 4.91
CA SER A 111 -9.65 -1.30 3.80
C SER A 111 -10.34 -1.76 2.51
N LYS A 112 -10.04 -1.06 1.40
CA LYS A 112 -10.58 -1.38 0.08
C LYS A 112 -9.86 -2.59 -0.50
N GLU A 113 -10.62 -3.62 -0.83
CA GLU A 113 -10.11 -4.82 -1.47
C GLU A 113 -9.57 -4.54 -2.89
N ALA A 114 -8.52 -5.27 -3.27
CA ALA A 114 -8.03 -5.24 -4.65
C ALA A 114 -9.06 -5.86 -5.59
N SER A 115 -9.37 -5.16 -6.70
CA SER A 115 -10.33 -5.64 -7.70
C SER A 115 -9.86 -5.32 -9.12
N PHE A 116 -9.96 -6.31 -9.99
CA PHE A 116 -9.67 -6.18 -11.42
C PHE A 116 -10.74 -6.88 -12.26
N GLU A 117 -10.82 -6.51 -13.53
CA GLU A 117 -11.75 -7.12 -14.46
C GLU A 117 -11.42 -8.61 -14.63
N GLY A 118 -12.38 -9.49 -14.33
CA GLY A 118 -12.16 -10.95 -14.34
C GLY A 118 -11.73 -11.57 -13.01
N ILE A 119 -11.60 -10.80 -11.91
CA ILE A 119 -11.26 -11.35 -10.59
C ILE A 119 -12.28 -12.38 -10.08
N SER A 120 -13.53 -12.31 -10.54
CA SER A 120 -14.60 -13.24 -10.19
C SER A 120 -14.34 -14.69 -10.64
N GLN A 121 -13.40 -14.91 -11.57
CA GLN A 121 -13.01 -16.24 -12.03
C GLN A 121 -12.09 -16.96 -11.05
N PHE A 122 -11.64 -16.27 -9.99
CA PHE A 122 -10.68 -16.79 -9.04
C PHE A 122 -11.27 -16.95 -7.64
N ASN A 123 -10.67 -17.84 -6.86
CA ASN A 123 -10.98 -17.98 -5.46
C ASN A 123 -10.24 -16.89 -4.66
N VAL A 124 -11.00 -15.91 -4.16
CA VAL A 124 -10.49 -14.76 -3.41
C VAL A 124 -10.75 -14.97 -1.93
N ASN A 125 -9.72 -14.84 -1.10
CA ASN A 125 -9.83 -14.83 0.36
C ASN A 125 -9.53 -13.41 0.88
N ASN A 126 -10.44 -12.81 1.64
CA ASN A 126 -10.27 -11.45 2.14
C ASN A 126 -10.02 -11.35 3.66
N THR A 127 -9.90 -12.48 4.36
CA THR A 127 -9.83 -12.50 5.83
C THR A 127 -8.43 -12.73 6.37
N ILE A 128 -7.57 -13.46 5.66
CA ILE A 128 -6.27 -13.92 6.19
C ILE A 128 -5.20 -12.83 6.13
N LEU A 129 -5.17 -12.01 5.08
CA LEU A 129 -4.04 -11.08 4.85
C LEU A 129 -3.99 -9.92 5.85
N HIS A 130 -5.15 -9.32 6.15
CA HIS A 130 -5.20 -8.13 7.00
C HIS A 130 -4.58 -8.33 8.40
N PRO A 131 -4.91 -9.38 9.17
CA PRO A 131 -4.27 -9.59 10.47
C PRO A 131 -2.76 -9.86 10.34
N GLU A 132 -2.32 -10.64 9.35
CA GLU A 132 -0.90 -10.98 9.20
C GLU A 132 -0.05 -9.77 8.78
N ILE A 133 -0.55 -8.92 7.89
CA ILE A 133 0.15 -7.70 7.50
C ILE A 133 0.12 -6.65 8.62
N ALA A 134 -0.98 -6.55 9.38
CA ALA A 134 -1.07 -5.68 10.54
C ALA A 134 -0.02 -6.06 11.60
N GLU A 135 0.10 -7.35 11.94
CA GLU A 135 1.12 -7.85 12.87
C GLU A 135 2.56 -7.62 12.36
N CYS A 136 2.79 -7.79 11.06
CA CYS A 136 4.09 -7.47 10.46
C CYS A 136 4.45 -5.99 10.64
N ARG A 137 3.47 -5.08 10.64
CA ARG A 137 3.68 -3.63 10.78
C ARG A 137 3.97 -3.17 12.20
N VAL A 138 3.51 -3.91 13.21
CA VAL A 138 3.73 -3.58 14.63
C VAL A 138 5.21 -3.60 14.96
N ILE A 139 5.94 -4.61 14.50
CA ILE A 139 7.36 -4.78 14.79
C ILE A 139 8.18 -4.23 13.61
N LYS A 140 8.98 -3.19 13.87
CA LYS A 140 9.81 -2.52 12.88
C LYS A 140 11.15 -3.21 12.65
N THR A 141 11.54 -3.32 11.39
CA THR A 141 12.89 -3.73 10.99
C THR A 141 13.90 -2.62 11.26
N ASP A 142 15.18 -2.97 11.36
CA ASP A 142 16.24 -1.98 11.60
C ASP A 142 16.28 -0.90 10.51
N MET A 143 16.03 -1.27 9.24
CA MET A 143 15.95 -0.30 8.15
C MET A 143 14.75 0.66 8.27
N GLU A 144 13.58 0.18 8.72
CA GLU A 144 12.45 1.07 9.01
C GLU A 144 12.74 1.98 10.20
N LEU A 145 13.44 1.48 11.22
CA LEU A 145 13.85 2.26 12.37
C LEU A 145 14.80 3.39 11.98
N GLU A 146 15.71 3.17 11.04
CA GLU A 146 16.58 4.25 10.51
C GLU A 146 15.77 5.36 9.84
N VAL A 147 14.73 5.03 9.07
CA VAL A 147 13.84 6.04 8.48
C VAL A 147 13.10 6.81 9.57
N LEU A 148 12.60 6.12 10.60
CA LEU A 148 11.92 6.77 11.74
C LEU A 148 12.87 7.66 12.57
N ARG A 149 14.14 7.27 12.71
CA ARG A 149 15.17 8.09 13.36
C ARG A 149 15.43 9.36 12.54
N TYR A 150 15.53 9.23 11.22
CA TYR A 150 15.73 10.35 10.32
C TYR A 150 14.56 11.34 10.37
N THR A 151 13.31 10.87 10.29
CA THR A 151 12.14 11.76 10.37
C THR A 151 12.09 12.48 11.70
N ASN A 152 12.30 11.78 12.82
CA ASN A 152 12.34 12.40 14.15
C ASN A 152 13.47 13.43 14.28
N LYS A 153 14.64 13.19 13.68
CA LYS A 153 15.74 14.15 13.66
C LYS A 153 15.31 15.45 12.98
N ILE A 154 14.78 15.36 11.76
CA ILE A 154 14.34 16.53 10.99
C ILE A 154 13.19 17.26 11.70
N SER A 155 12.19 16.53 12.22
CA SER A 155 11.09 17.13 12.98
C SER A 155 11.58 17.80 14.26
N SER A 156 12.56 17.23 14.97
CA SER A 156 13.15 17.84 16.16
C SER A 156 13.92 19.12 15.84
N GLU A 157 14.65 19.14 14.72
CA GLU A 157 15.32 20.34 14.22
C GLU A 157 14.31 21.42 13.84
N ALA A 158 13.24 21.06 13.12
CA ALA A 158 12.15 21.98 12.78
C ALA A 158 11.48 22.57 14.03
N HIS A 159 11.16 21.73 15.04
CA HIS A 159 10.60 22.21 16.31
C HIS A 159 11.53 23.18 17.05
N LYS A 160 12.85 22.99 17.00
CA LYS A 160 13.81 23.94 17.58
C LYS A 160 13.77 25.28 16.85
N GLU A 161 13.67 25.27 15.52
CA GLU A 161 13.57 26.51 14.74
C GLU A 161 12.25 27.23 15.00
N VAL A 162 11.13 26.51 15.13
CA VAL A 162 9.84 27.08 15.56
C VAL A 162 9.96 27.78 16.92
N MET A 163 10.60 27.13 17.90
CA MET A 163 10.82 27.72 19.23
C MET A 163 11.73 28.96 19.21
N LYS A 164 12.66 29.05 18.27
CA LYS A 164 13.52 30.24 18.09
C LYS A 164 12.80 31.37 17.35
N ALA A 165 11.88 31.03 16.45
CA ALA A 165 11.21 31.98 15.58
C ALA A 165 9.99 32.65 16.24
N VAL A 166 9.33 31.98 17.19
CA VAL A 166 8.08 32.45 17.80
C VAL A 166 8.21 33.81 18.48
N LYS A 167 7.26 34.71 18.18
CA LYS A 167 7.17 36.05 18.77
C LYS A 167 5.71 36.38 19.10
N VAL A 168 5.52 37.20 20.13
CA VAL A 168 4.21 37.72 20.51
C VAL A 168 3.59 38.45 19.31
N GLY A 169 2.35 38.11 18.97
CA GLY A 169 1.60 38.69 17.86
C GLY A 169 1.56 37.85 16.57
N MET A 170 2.37 36.79 16.46
CA MET A 170 2.30 35.84 15.34
C MET A 170 1.03 34.98 15.40
N LYS A 171 0.56 34.52 14.24
CA LYS A 171 -0.54 33.55 14.13
C LYS A 171 -0.03 32.11 14.10
N GLU A 172 -0.86 31.16 14.52
CA GLU A 172 -0.50 29.74 14.63
C GLU A 172 -0.03 29.15 13.29
N TYR A 173 -0.70 29.48 12.18
CA TYR A 173 -0.34 28.98 10.84
C TYR A 173 1.03 29.47 10.34
N GLU A 174 1.61 30.51 10.96
CA GLU A 174 2.95 31.01 10.57
C GLU A 174 4.06 30.09 11.07
N LEU A 175 3.74 29.16 11.97
CA LEU A 175 4.66 28.23 12.62
C LEU A 175 4.23 26.75 12.47
N GLU A 176 3.17 26.48 11.69
CA GLU A 176 2.70 25.13 11.35
C GLU A 176 3.70 24.38 10.44
#